data_AF-A0A1B8GEU1-F1
#
_entry.id   AF-A0A1B8GEU1-F1
#
_cell.length_a   1.000
_cell.length_b   1.000
_cell.length_c   1.000
_cell.angle_alpha   90.00
_cell.angle_beta   90.00
_cell.angle_gamma   90.00
#
_symmetry.space_group_name_H-M   'P 1'
#
loop_
_entity.id
_entity.type
_entity.pdbx_description
1 polymer ?
#
loop_
_entity_poly.entity_id
_entity_poly.type
_entity_poly.pdbx_seq_one_letter_code
_entity_poly.pdbx_strand_id
1 'polypeptide(L)'
;MSSSPIFDEDIIYFRGSIAQVYLNFSGNAFGAPVSLESLVPAFDRLTTITAVDMLGAATTCLVWSSSLPTDAGPQAFKYVDLTPRMKPYLLTKMVNNMGRETQLLYAPSTMYYLQDEQAGILWATRLPFPQQCIDRTIAVDLITNRVYTKRFRYHHGYYYGIEQEFWGYGMVEQWDTDKFNVLAGTARFSNTETLMDTPPLHTKSWFHTGAYTDYEGLARLYARSEYFGSNGLDESQFEVFFASLLHDVILPDVHDLTPDELRLASRAL
;
A
#
# COMPACT_ATOMS: atom_id res chain seq x y z
N MET A 1 21.52 -29.12 -6.47
CA MET A 1 21.04 -28.75 -7.83
C MET A 1 20.73 -27.28 -7.79
N SER A 2 21.55 -26.46 -8.46
CA SER A 2 21.31 -25.02 -8.59
C SER A 2 20.10 -24.84 -9.50
N SER A 3 18.94 -24.52 -8.93
CA SER A 3 17.82 -24.00 -9.71
C SER A 3 18.26 -22.64 -10.24
N SER A 4 18.55 -22.56 -11.55
CA SER A 4 18.63 -21.26 -12.22
C SER A 4 17.36 -20.48 -11.87
N PRO A 5 17.46 -19.20 -11.47
CA PRO A 5 16.27 -18.38 -11.25
C PRO A 5 15.45 -18.39 -12.54
N ILE A 6 14.20 -18.83 -12.45
CA ILE A 6 13.25 -18.64 -13.53
C ILE A 6 13.01 -17.13 -13.56
N PHE A 7 13.48 -16.47 -14.63
CA PHE A 7 13.16 -15.07 -14.86
C PHE A 7 11.71 -15.02 -15.35
N ASP A 8 10.80 -14.67 -14.45
CA ASP A 8 9.38 -14.43 -14.73
C ASP A 8 9.14 -13.02 -15.31
N GLU A 9 10.19 -12.39 -15.83
CA GLU A 9 10.16 -11.03 -16.38
C GLU A 9 9.66 -11.04 -17.83
N ASP A 10 8.87 -10.02 -18.18
CA ASP A 10 8.50 -9.71 -19.55
C ASP A 10 9.67 -9.09 -20.32
N ILE A 11 9.66 -9.18 -21.66
CA ILE A 11 10.65 -8.49 -22.50
C ILE A 11 10.01 -7.27 -23.15
N ILE A 12 10.66 -6.12 -23.03
CA ILE A 12 10.32 -4.91 -23.78
C ILE A 12 11.42 -4.66 -24.80
N TYR A 13 11.07 -4.74 -26.08
CA TYR A 13 12.00 -4.61 -27.19
C TYR A 13 11.77 -3.31 -27.96
N PHE A 14 12.86 -2.56 -28.15
CA PHE A 14 12.87 -1.31 -28.91
C PHE A 14 13.76 -1.44 -30.16
N ARG A 15 13.25 -1.02 -31.32
CA ARG A 15 14.01 -0.95 -32.57
C ARG A 15 13.45 0.13 -33.50
N GLY A 16 14.13 1.28 -33.57
CA GLY A 16 13.66 2.41 -34.38
C GLY A 16 12.27 2.84 -33.94
N SER A 17 11.28 2.80 -34.83
CA SER A 17 9.88 3.10 -34.50
C SER A 17 9.14 1.95 -33.81
N ILE A 18 9.73 0.76 -33.71
CA ILE A 18 9.08 -0.42 -33.12
C ILE A 18 9.34 -0.42 -31.61
N ALA A 19 8.26 -0.49 -30.85
CA ALA A 19 8.29 -0.76 -29.41
C ALA A 19 7.26 -1.85 -29.09
N GLN A 20 7.71 -2.97 -28.53
CA GLN A 20 6.86 -4.15 -28.32
C GLN A 20 7.12 -4.77 -26.96
N VAL A 21 6.05 -5.23 -26.31
CA VAL A 21 6.10 -6.06 -25.10
C VAL A 21 5.81 -7.50 -25.47
N TYR A 22 6.64 -8.40 -24.98
CA TYR A 22 6.49 -9.83 -25.05
C TYR A 22 6.20 -10.35 -23.65
N LEU A 23 4.93 -10.68 -23.39
CA LEU A 23 4.48 -11.15 -22.08
C LEU A 23 5.03 -12.55 -21.81
N ASN A 24 5.57 -12.75 -20.62
CA ASN A 24 6.08 -14.02 -20.14
C ASN A 24 4.93 -14.92 -19.69
N PHE A 25 4.82 -16.12 -20.26
CA PHE A 25 3.83 -17.12 -19.87
C PHE A 25 4.39 -18.08 -18.83
N SER A 26 4.65 -17.53 -17.63
CA SER A 26 5.10 -18.28 -16.45
C SER A 26 6.40 -19.08 -16.70
N GLY A 27 7.36 -18.48 -17.38
CA GLY A 27 8.66 -19.03 -17.73
C GLY A 27 8.66 -20.01 -18.91
N ASN A 28 7.50 -20.32 -19.50
CA ASN A 28 7.40 -21.37 -20.53
C ASN A 28 7.62 -20.85 -21.96
N ALA A 29 7.16 -19.64 -22.23
CA ALA A 29 7.23 -19.01 -23.54
C ALA A 29 6.93 -17.51 -23.44
N PHE A 30 7.20 -16.78 -24.51
CA PHE A 30 6.72 -15.41 -24.69
C PHE A 30 5.48 -15.41 -25.60
N GLY A 31 4.50 -14.60 -25.24
CA GLY A 31 3.30 -14.37 -26.04
C GLY A 31 3.57 -13.61 -27.35
N ALA A 32 2.53 -13.45 -28.16
CA ALA A 32 2.59 -12.58 -29.33
C ALA A 32 2.88 -11.12 -28.91
N PRO A 33 3.65 -10.36 -29.70
CA PRO A 33 4.06 -9.01 -29.33
C PRO A 33 2.85 -8.07 -29.21
N VAL A 34 2.82 -7.30 -28.13
CA VAL A 34 1.88 -6.19 -27.91
C VAL A 34 2.58 -4.89 -28.26
N SER A 35 2.03 -4.13 -29.22
CA SER A 35 2.64 -2.86 -29.67
C SER A 35 2.48 -1.74 -28.64
N LEU A 36 3.56 -1.01 -28.39
CA LEU A 36 3.61 0.22 -27.60
C LEU A 36 3.84 1.46 -28.47
N GLU A 37 3.80 1.35 -29.80
CA GLU A 37 4.25 2.42 -30.73
C GLU A 37 3.51 3.76 -30.55
N SER A 38 2.27 3.74 -30.05
CA SER A 38 1.51 4.96 -29.75
C SER A 38 1.80 5.56 -28.37
N LEU A 39 2.54 4.85 -27.52
CA LEU A 39 2.78 5.20 -26.11
C LEU A 39 4.19 5.72 -25.84
N VAL A 40 5.16 5.36 -26.68
CA VAL A 40 6.57 5.69 -26.52
C VAL A 40 7.13 6.28 -27.82
N PRO A 41 8.15 7.17 -27.75
CA PRO A 41 8.76 7.72 -28.95
C PRO A 41 9.50 6.64 -29.74
N ALA A 42 9.81 6.97 -31.01
CA ALA A 42 10.80 6.19 -31.75
C ALA A 42 12.14 6.20 -30.98
N PHE A 43 12.73 5.03 -30.84
CA PHE A 43 14.00 4.85 -30.17
C PHE A 43 15.17 5.19 -31.11
N ASP A 44 16.05 6.08 -30.66
CA ASP A 44 17.31 6.42 -31.31
C ASP A 44 18.48 6.36 -30.33
N ARG A 45 19.70 6.69 -30.80
CA ARG A 45 20.92 6.66 -29.98
C ARG A 45 21.00 7.77 -28.92
N LEU A 46 20.14 8.78 -28.99
CA LEU A 46 20.12 9.94 -28.10
C LEU A 46 19.05 9.80 -27.01
N THR A 47 18.17 8.81 -27.15
CA THR A 47 17.08 8.47 -26.23
C THR A 47 17.54 7.44 -25.21
N THR A 48 17.31 7.72 -23.93
CA THR A 48 17.49 6.75 -22.84
C THR A 48 16.11 6.31 -22.36
N ILE A 49 15.88 5.00 -22.31
CA ILE A 49 14.63 4.40 -21.82
C ILE A 49 14.97 3.41 -20.71
N THR A 50 14.25 3.49 -19.59
CA THR A 50 14.41 2.61 -18.43
C THR A 50 13.06 2.09 -17.98
N ALA A 51 12.99 0.81 -17.66
CA ALA A 51 11.86 0.21 -16.96
C ALA A 51 12.08 0.33 -15.45
N VAL A 52 11.19 1.03 -14.74
CA VAL A 52 11.29 1.25 -13.29
C VAL A 52 9.91 1.45 -12.68
N ASP A 53 9.72 1.06 -11.41
CA ASP A 53 8.54 1.41 -10.64
C ASP A 53 8.58 2.87 -10.19
N MET A 54 8.32 3.79 -11.14
CA MET A 54 8.37 5.24 -10.90
C MET A 54 7.26 5.71 -9.94
N LEU A 55 6.10 5.04 -9.96
CA LEU A 55 4.93 5.42 -9.17
C LEU A 55 4.89 4.74 -7.80
N GLY A 56 5.85 3.85 -7.50
CA GLY A 56 5.88 3.06 -6.28
C GLY A 56 4.66 2.14 -6.15
N ALA A 57 4.09 1.67 -7.27
CA ALA A 57 2.89 0.84 -7.31
C ALA A 57 3.22 -0.67 -7.36
N ALA A 58 4.48 -1.05 -7.20
CA ALA A 58 5.00 -2.38 -7.48
C ALA A 58 4.67 -2.84 -8.90
N THR A 59 4.69 -1.90 -9.85
CA THR A 59 4.44 -2.14 -11.27
C THR A 59 5.34 -1.26 -12.15
N THR A 60 5.64 -1.74 -13.35
CA THR A 60 6.63 -1.11 -14.22
C THR A 60 6.07 0.10 -14.97
N CYS A 61 6.76 1.23 -14.85
CA CYS A 61 6.66 2.33 -15.77
C CYS A 61 7.82 2.29 -16.77
N LEU A 62 7.57 2.70 -18.01
CA LEU A 62 8.65 3.07 -18.93
C LEU A 62 8.91 4.55 -18.77
N VAL A 63 10.14 4.90 -18.42
CA VAL A 63 10.60 6.28 -18.24
C VAL A 63 11.64 6.56 -19.30
N TRP A 64 11.56 7.71 -19.95
CA TRP A 64 12.53 8.10 -20.95
C TRP A 64 12.84 9.58 -20.97
N SER A 65 14.01 9.87 -21.51
CA SER A 65 14.51 11.21 -21.81
C SER A 65 15.35 11.19 -23.08
N SER A 66 15.50 12.34 -23.72
CA SER A 66 16.30 12.50 -24.93
C SER A 66 17.18 13.75 -24.81
N SER A 67 18.39 13.66 -25.36
CA SER A 67 19.33 14.80 -25.43
C SER A 67 19.08 15.71 -26.65
N LEU A 68 18.07 15.41 -27.48
CA LEU A 68 17.70 16.23 -28.62
C LEU A 68 17.18 17.61 -28.17
N PRO A 69 17.56 18.71 -28.86
CA PRO A 69 17.05 20.04 -28.54
C PRO A 69 15.52 20.17 -28.60
N THR A 70 14.85 19.36 -29.42
CA THR A 70 13.38 19.30 -29.50
C THR A 70 12.71 18.69 -28.27
N ASP A 71 13.46 17.90 -27.49
CA ASP A 71 13.04 17.33 -26.22
C ASP A 71 13.65 18.05 -25.01
N ALA A 72 14.43 19.12 -25.24
CA ALA A 72 15.02 19.94 -24.19
C ALA A 72 13.97 20.91 -23.60
N GLY A 73 13.72 20.82 -22.28
CA GLY A 73 12.79 21.70 -21.57
C GLY A 73 12.10 21.04 -20.38
N PRO A 74 11.01 21.62 -19.85
CA PRO A 74 10.27 21.07 -18.70
C PRO A 74 9.72 19.65 -18.91
N GLN A 75 9.63 19.21 -20.17
CA GLN A 75 9.15 17.88 -20.59
C GLN A 75 10.28 16.91 -20.98
N ALA A 76 11.52 17.19 -20.56
CA ALA A 76 12.67 16.34 -20.88
C ALA A 76 12.54 14.91 -20.30
N PHE A 77 11.76 14.75 -19.23
CA PHE A 77 11.40 13.45 -18.66
C PHE A 77 9.94 13.14 -18.93
N LYS A 78 9.69 11.97 -19.52
CA LYS A 78 8.37 11.45 -19.84
C LYS A 78 8.26 10.02 -19.30
N TYR A 79 7.04 9.59 -18.98
CA TYR A 79 6.79 8.22 -18.58
C TYR A 79 5.45 7.72 -19.07
N VAL A 80 5.32 6.40 -19.17
CA VAL A 80 4.04 5.70 -19.33
C VAL A 80 3.95 4.59 -18.29
N ASP A 81 2.84 4.56 -17.57
CA ASP A 81 2.49 3.44 -16.69
C ASP A 81 1.90 2.32 -17.56
N LEU A 82 2.54 1.14 -17.53
CA LEU A 82 2.08 -0.02 -18.29
C LEU A 82 0.87 -0.72 -17.63
N THR A 83 0.50 -0.29 -16.42
CA THR A 83 -0.51 -0.88 -15.54
C THR A 83 -1.39 0.16 -14.82
N PRO A 84 -1.99 1.14 -15.53
CA PRO A 84 -2.54 2.37 -14.95
C PRO A 84 -3.79 2.23 -14.07
N ARG A 85 -4.32 1.01 -13.88
CA ARG A 85 -5.54 0.78 -13.10
C ARG A 85 -5.24 0.22 -11.72
N MET A 86 -4.62 -0.95 -11.69
CA MET A 86 -4.26 -1.65 -10.47
C MET A 86 -3.24 -2.73 -10.80
N LYS A 87 -2.48 -3.14 -9.78
CA LYS A 87 -1.61 -4.31 -9.90
C LYS A 87 -2.44 -5.53 -10.35
N PRO A 88 -2.10 -6.17 -11.47
CA PRO A 88 -2.82 -7.36 -11.96
C PRO A 88 -2.75 -8.53 -10.97
N TYR A 89 -3.60 -9.53 -11.19
CA TYR A 89 -3.65 -10.79 -10.43
C TYR A 89 -4.07 -10.69 -8.95
N LEU A 90 -4.56 -9.53 -8.52
CA LEU A 90 -5.21 -9.38 -7.22
C LEU A 90 -6.69 -9.78 -7.29
N LEU A 91 -7.22 -10.40 -6.24
CA LEU A 91 -8.64 -10.72 -6.11
C LEU A 91 -9.44 -9.44 -5.93
N THR A 92 -10.31 -9.08 -6.87
CA THR A 92 -11.06 -7.80 -6.81
C THR A 92 -12.54 -7.96 -6.51
N LYS A 93 -13.10 -9.17 -6.70
CA LYS A 93 -14.53 -9.43 -6.51
C LYS A 93 -14.77 -10.86 -6.02
N MET A 94 -15.68 -10.99 -5.06
CA MET A 94 -16.23 -12.25 -4.58
C MET A 94 -17.76 -12.21 -4.68
N VAL A 95 -18.38 -13.28 -5.17
CA VAL A 95 -19.83 -13.44 -5.23
C VAL A 95 -20.16 -14.80 -4.62
N ASN A 96 -20.95 -14.82 -3.55
CA ASN A 96 -21.28 -16.07 -2.86
C ASN A 96 -22.48 -16.81 -3.49
N ASN A 97 -23.10 -16.25 -4.52
CA ASN A 97 -24.33 -16.74 -5.17
C ASN A 97 -25.53 -16.93 -4.21
N MET A 98 -25.48 -16.29 -3.03
CA MET A 98 -26.54 -16.30 -2.01
C MET A 98 -26.95 -14.86 -1.62
N GLY A 99 -26.75 -13.90 -2.51
CA GLY A 99 -27.13 -12.50 -2.30
C GLY A 99 -26.07 -11.60 -1.69
N ARG A 100 -24.80 -12.03 -1.57
CA ARG A 100 -23.69 -11.14 -1.19
C ARG A 100 -22.66 -11.01 -2.29
N GLU A 101 -22.35 -9.77 -2.64
CA GLU A 101 -21.17 -9.43 -3.43
C GLU A 101 -20.17 -8.66 -2.55
N THR A 102 -18.87 -8.86 -2.79
CA THR A 102 -17.82 -8.13 -2.09
C THR A 102 -16.77 -7.69 -3.09
N GLN A 103 -16.49 -6.40 -3.15
CA GLN A 103 -15.43 -5.81 -3.97
C GLN A 103 -14.26 -5.42 -3.08
N LEU A 104 -13.05 -5.65 -3.59
CA LEU A 104 -11.78 -5.32 -2.94
C LEU A 104 -11.03 -4.33 -3.81
N LEU A 105 -10.70 -3.18 -3.24
CA LEU A 105 -9.85 -2.17 -3.87
C LEU A 105 -8.51 -2.16 -3.15
N TYR A 106 -7.44 -1.97 -3.92
CA TYR A 106 -6.07 -2.00 -3.42
C TYR A 106 -5.38 -0.68 -3.67
N ALA A 107 -4.40 -0.38 -2.82
CA ALA A 107 -3.46 0.69 -3.03
C ALA A 107 -2.06 0.28 -2.54
N PRO A 108 -0.98 0.83 -3.13
CA PRO A 108 0.37 0.55 -2.66
C PRO A 108 0.66 1.27 -1.34
N SER A 109 1.49 0.67 -0.50
CA SER A 109 1.93 1.21 0.78
C SER A 109 2.62 2.58 0.67
N THR A 110 3.28 2.85 -0.45
CA THR A 110 3.89 4.13 -0.80
C THR A 110 2.88 5.27 -0.84
N MET A 111 1.64 5.00 -1.26
CA MET A 111 0.57 5.99 -1.28
C MET A 111 0.28 6.51 0.13
N TYR A 112 0.20 5.61 1.12
CA TYR A 112 -0.03 5.97 2.51
C TYR A 112 1.19 6.66 3.13
N TYR A 113 2.40 6.17 2.84
CA TYR A 113 3.64 6.81 3.28
C TYR A 113 3.73 8.28 2.80
N LEU A 114 3.46 8.53 1.51
CA LEU A 114 3.51 9.88 0.94
C LEU A 114 2.40 10.79 1.48
N GLN A 115 1.21 10.25 1.73
CA GLN A 115 0.12 11.02 2.35
C GLN A 115 0.47 11.44 3.79
N ASP A 116 1.11 10.56 4.55
CA ASP A 116 1.59 10.88 5.90
C ASP A 116 2.71 11.90 5.86
N GLU A 117 3.70 11.71 4.98
CA GLU A 117 4.81 12.66 4.80
C GLU A 117 4.28 14.06 4.43
N GLN A 118 3.30 14.15 3.53
CA GLN A 118 2.64 15.41 3.18
C GLN A 118 1.85 16.01 4.34
N ALA A 119 1.29 15.18 5.21
CA ALA A 119 0.60 15.61 6.44
C ALA A 119 1.57 15.92 7.60
N GLY A 120 2.89 15.78 7.41
CA GLY A 120 3.90 15.99 8.44
C GLY A 120 4.01 14.84 9.46
N ILE A 121 3.41 13.69 9.17
CA ILE A 121 3.50 12.48 10.00
C ILE A 121 4.68 11.65 9.51
N LEU A 122 5.71 11.53 10.35
CA LEU A 122 6.88 10.72 10.02
C LEU A 122 6.64 9.27 10.42
N TRP A 123 6.81 8.35 9.47
CA TRP A 123 6.78 6.94 9.80
C TRP A 123 8.01 6.56 10.64
N ALA A 124 7.74 6.06 11.85
CA ALA A 124 8.71 5.43 12.74
C ALA A 124 9.63 4.40 12.04
N THR A 125 9.08 3.61 11.13
CA THR A 125 9.82 2.64 10.29
C THR A 125 9.36 2.72 8.85
N ARG A 126 10.19 2.31 7.89
CA ARG A 126 9.88 2.39 6.45
C ARG A 126 10.04 1.04 5.77
N LEU A 127 9.28 0.85 4.69
CA LEU A 127 9.39 -0.33 3.84
C LEU A 127 10.38 -0.08 2.69
N PRO A 128 11.26 -1.04 2.37
CA PRO A 128 12.21 -0.90 1.25
C PRO A 128 11.58 -1.15 -0.13
N PHE A 129 10.33 -1.62 -0.17
CA PHE A 129 9.57 -1.87 -1.40
C PHE A 129 8.08 -1.62 -1.20
N PRO A 130 7.30 -1.34 -2.26
CA PRO A 130 5.87 -1.16 -2.14
C PRO A 130 5.14 -2.48 -1.88
N GLN A 131 4.17 -2.43 -0.97
CA GLN A 131 3.28 -3.55 -0.68
C GLN A 131 1.85 -3.18 -1.07
N GLN A 132 1.16 -4.08 -1.78
CA GLN A 132 -0.25 -3.87 -2.10
C GLN A 132 -1.12 -4.16 -0.87
N CYS A 133 -1.87 -3.16 -0.45
CA CYS A 133 -2.74 -3.21 0.72
C CYS A 133 -4.20 -3.08 0.30
N ILE A 134 -5.12 -3.64 1.08
CA ILE A 134 -6.56 -3.45 0.83
C ILE A 134 -6.91 -2.02 1.26
N ASP A 135 -7.20 -1.15 0.31
CA ASP A 135 -7.66 0.21 0.58
C ASP A 135 -9.13 0.21 1.03
N ARG A 136 -9.95 -0.61 0.37
CA ARG A 136 -11.38 -0.62 0.62
C ARG A 136 -12.00 -1.98 0.37
N THR A 137 -12.90 -2.36 1.26
CA THR A 137 -13.84 -3.47 1.05
C THR A 137 -15.24 -2.91 0.92
N ILE A 138 -15.95 -3.27 -0.14
CA ILE A 138 -17.35 -2.88 -0.37
C ILE A 138 -18.18 -4.16 -0.45
N ALA A 139 -18.96 -4.44 0.59
CA ALA A 139 -19.88 -5.57 0.60
C ALA A 139 -21.31 -5.09 0.32
N VAL A 140 -21.95 -5.69 -0.68
CA VAL A 140 -23.33 -5.40 -1.06
C VAL A 140 -24.19 -6.60 -0.68
N ASP A 141 -25.19 -6.38 0.16
CA ASP A 141 -26.32 -7.29 0.34
C ASP A 141 -27.32 -7.01 -0.77
N LEU A 142 -27.46 -7.93 -1.73
CA LEU A 142 -28.35 -7.80 -2.88
C LEU A 142 -29.83 -8.00 -2.52
N ILE A 143 -30.12 -8.60 -1.35
CA ILE A 143 -31.49 -8.82 -0.89
C ILE A 143 -32.03 -7.52 -0.29
N THR A 144 -31.25 -6.87 0.58
CA THR A 144 -31.66 -5.61 1.22
C THR A 144 -31.17 -4.37 0.49
N ASN A 145 -30.32 -4.52 -0.53
CA ASN A 145 -29.62 -3.46 -1.24
C ASN A 145 -28.81 -2.53 -0.32
N ARG A 146 -28.22 -3.12 0.74
CA ARG A 146 -27.33 -2.41 1.69
C ARG A 146 -25.88 -2.50 1.25
N VAL A 147 -25.10 -1.45 1.52
CA VAL A 147 -23.69 -1.35 1.18
C VAL A 147 -22.89 -1.09 2.45
N TYR A 148 -22.07 -2.06 2.82
CA TYR A 148 -21.10 -1.94 3.89
C TYR A 148 -19.74 -1.59 3.28
N THR A 149 -19.22 -0.42 3.61
CA THR A 149 -17.90 0.02 3.15
C THR A 149 -16.95 0.12 4.33
N LYS A 150 -15.82 -0.60 4.23
CA LYS A 150 -14.66 -0.45 5.10
C LYS A 150 -13.53 0.19 4.32
N ARG A 151 -12.96 1.29 4.81
CA ARG A 151 -11.74 1.91 4.28
C ARG A 151 -10.61 1.71 5.26
N PHE A 152 -9.40 1.46 4.76
CA PHE A 152 -8.20 1.30 5.57
C PHE A 152 -7.15 2.36 5.22
N ARG A 153 -6.30 2.69 6.19
CA ARG A 153 -5.05 3.43 5.99
C ARG A 153 -3.98 2.78 6.86
N TYR A 154 -2.77 2.67 6.32
CA TYR A 154 -1.69 1.90 6.93
C TYR A 154 -0.50 2.81 7.23
N HIS A 155 0.17 2.58 8.36
CA HIS A 155 1.22 3.42 8.88
C HIS A 155 2.36 2.58 9.47
N HIS A 156 3.58 3.13 9.53
CA HIS A 156 4.73 2.51 10.20
C HIS A 156 4.99 1.07 9.74
N GLY A 157 5.06 0.85 8.43
CA GLY A 157 5.40 -0.46 7.88
C GLY A 157 6.82 -0.89 8.30
N TYR A 158 6.98 -2.12 8.78
CA TYR A 158 8.25 -2.66 9.21
C TYR A 158 8.67 -3.88 8.38
N TYR A 159 9.91 -3.84 7.89
CA TYR A 159 10.55 -4.93 7.19
C TYR A 159 11.91 -5.20 7.81
N TYR A 160 12.14 -6.42 8.25
CA TYR A 160 13.41 -6.83 8.83
C TYR A 160 14.35 -7.35 7.75
N GLY A 161 15.35 -6.54 7.40
CA GLY A 161 16.22 -6.80 6.24
C GLY A 161 17.12 -8.03 6.35
N ILE A 162 17.49 -8.44 7.57
CA ILE A 162 18.38 -9.60 7.79
C ILE A 162 17.64 -10.91 7.51
N GLU A 163 16.41 -11.07 8.02
CA GLU A 163 15.60 -12.28 7.74
C GLU A 163 14.76 -12.14 6.47
N GLN A 164 14.76 -10.96 5.84
CA GLN A 164 13.97 -10.65 4.65
C GLN A 164 12.47 -10.86 4.85
N GLU A 165 11.96 -10.41 5.99
CA GLU A 165 10.57 -10.61 6.39
C GLU A 165 9.84 -9.28 6.60
N PHE A 166 8.62 -9.21 6.07
CA PHE A 166 7.66 -8.16 6.40
C PHE A 166 6.88 -8.58 7.64
N TRP A 167 6.95 -7.77 8.71
CA TRP A 167 6.33 -8.10 10.00
C TRP A 167 5.03 -7.34 10.27
N GLY A 168 4.70 -6.32 9.47
CA GLY A 168 3.41 -5.65 9.56
C GLY A 168 3.48 -4.13 9.53
N TYR A 169 2.35 -3.52 9.88
CA TYR A 169 2.18 -2.08 10.04
C TYR A 169 1.97 -1.77 11.51
N GLY A 170 2.68 -0.77 12.03
CA GLY A 170 2.58 -0.36 13.44
C GLY A 170 1.24 0.30 13.77
N MET A 171 0.53 0.86 12.79
CA MET A 171 -0.83 1.37 12.99
C MET A 171 -1.70 1.19 11.74
N VAL A 172 -2.98 0.87 11.97
CA VAL A 172 -4.02 0.80 10.93
C VAL A 172 -5.22 1.65 11.37
N GLU A 173 -5.62 2.57 10.50
CA GLU A 173 -6.90 3.26 10.63
C GLU A 173 -7.97 2.54 9.80
N GLN A 174 -9.17 2.39 10.36
CA GLN A 174 -10.33 1.80 9.69
C GLN A 174 -11.53 2.75 9.80
N TRP A 175 -12.20 2.99 8.68
CA TRP A 175 -13.49 3.69 8.63
C TRP A 175 -14.59 2.74 8.15
N ASP A 176 -15.58 2.50 9.00
CA ASP A 176 -16.74 1.65 8.68
C ASP A 176 -17.98 2.50 8.46
N THR A 177 -18.67 2.27 7.33
CA THR A 177 -19.94 2.93 6.98
C THR A 177 -20.94 1.91 6.45
N ASP A 178 -22.21 2.10 6.80
CA ASP A 178 -23.36 1.41 6.19
C ASP A 178 -24.25 2.44 5.51
N LYS A 179 -24.60 2.17 4.25
CA LYS A 179 -25.44 3.02 3.42
C LYS A 179 -26.42 2.19 2.61
N PHE A 180 -27.54 2.80 2.24
CA PHE A 180 -28.43 2.23 1.25
C PHE A 180 -27.88 2.45 -0.17
N ASN A 181 -27.87 1.42 -1.01
CA ASN A 181 -27.50 1.57 -2.42
C ASN A 181 -28.64 2.27 -3.16
N VAL A 182 -28.56 3.59 -3.33
CA VAL A 182 -29.49 4.31 -4.20
C VAL A 182 -29.05 4.04 -5.64
N LEU A 183 -29.63 3.02 -6.26
CA LEU A 183 -29.46 2.79 -7.70
C LEU A 183 -29.98 4.02 -8.44
N ALA A 184 -29.07 4.82 -9.00
CA ALA A 184 -29.42 5.91 -9.89
C ALA A 184 -30.12 5.32 -11.13
N GLY A 185 -31.45 5.31 -11.14
CA GLY A 185 -32.22 5.08 -12.37
C GLY A 185 -33.57 4.35 -12.28
N THR A 186 -33.98 3.73 -11.17
CA THR A 186 -35.21 2.88 -11.19
C THR A 186 -36.20 3.02 -10.03
N ALA A 187 -36.01 3.95 -9.09
CA ALA A 187 -36.99 4.14 -8.01
C ALA A 187 -38.16 5.05 -8.45
N ARG A 188 -39.29 4.47 -8.84
CA ARG A 188 -40.60 5.17 -8.95
C ARG A 188 -41.17 5.63 -7.60
N PHE A 189 -40.45 5.38 -6.50
CA PHE A 189 -40.72 5.89 -5.16
C PHE A 189 -39.39 6.36 -4.57
N SER A 190 -39.04 7.62 -4.84
CA SER A 190 -37.86 8.26 -4.26
C SER A 190 -38.18 8.74 -2.85
N ASN A 191 -38.11 7.85 -1.86
CA ASN A 191 -37.75 8.31 -0.51
C ASN A 191 -36.24 8.51 -0.49
N THR A 192 -35.79 9.60 -1.11
CA THR A 192 -34.44 10.18 -1.01
C THR A 192 -34.25 10.79 0.37
N GLU A 193 -34.51 10.02 1.41
CA GLU A 193 -34.23 10.45 2.75
C GLU A 193 -32.82 9.97 3.12
N THR A 194 -31.90 10.94 3.09
CA THR A 194 -30.59 10.99 3.75
C THR A 194 -30.62 10.65 5.25
N LEU A 195 -31.74 10.14 5.78
CA LEU A 195 -32.04 9.91 7.20
C LEU A 195 -31.55 8.55 7.72
N MET A 196 -31.02 7.67 6.87
CA MET A 196 -30.47 6.36 7.29
C MET A 196 -28.96 6.23 7.08
N ASP A 197 -28.26 7.31 6.72
CA ASP A 197 -26.80 7.31 6.65
C ASP A 197 -26.23 7.32 8.08
N THR A 198 -25.62 6.20 8.48
CA THR A 198 -24.93 6.11 9.77
C THR A 198 -23.59 6.86 9.66
N PRO A 199 -23.22 7.71 10.65
CA PRO A 199 -21.92 8.35 10.64
C PRO A 199 -20.80 7.29 10.63
N PRO A 200 -19.66 7.57 9.97
CA PRO A 200 -18.56 6.62 9.90
C PRO A 200 -18.00 6.32 11.30
N LEU A 201 -17.84 5.04 11.62
CA LEU A 201 -17.03 4.63 12.77
C LEU A 201 -15.56 4.68 12.37
N HIS A 202 -14.76 5.47 13.06
CA HIS A 202 -13.31 5.57 12.85
C HIS A 202 -12.58 4.89 14.00
N THR A 203 -11.86 3.81 13.69
CA THR A 203 -11.04 3.06 14.63
C THR A 203 -9.58 3.20 14.24
N LYS A 204 -8.72 3.48 15.22
CA LYS A 204 -7.26 3.41 15.07
C LYS A 204 -6.74 2.28 15.95
N SER A 205 -5.91 1.42 15.39
CA SER A 205 -5.34 0.27 16.09
C SER A 205 -3.84 0.25 15.88
N TRP A 206 -3.09 0.21 17.00
CA TRP A 206 -1.65 0.06 17.00
C TRP A 206 -1.27 -1.40 17.22
N PHE A 207 -0.23 -1.86 16.53
CA PHE A 207 0.24 -3.24 16.55
C PHE A 207 1.74 -3.27 16.81
N HIS A 208 2.17 -4.30 17.52
CA HIS A 208 3.58 -4.59 17.67
C HIS A 208 4.15 -5.07 16.32
N THR A 209 5.25 -4.47 15.85
CA THR A 209 5.86 -4.80 14.56
C THR A 209 7.09 -5.69 14.68
N GLY A 210 7.49 -6.06 15.89
CA GLY A 210 8.72 -6.82 16.17
C GLY A 210 10.00 -5.97 16.19
N ALA A 211 9.91 -4.67 15.94
CA ALA A 211 11.06 -3.77 15.98
C ALA A 211 11.66 -3.66 17.40
N TYR A 212 12.77 -4.38 17.62
CA TYR A 212 13.34 -4.62 18.96
C TYR A 212 14.43 -3.63 19.38
N THR A 213 15.08 -2.94 18.43
CA THR A 213 16.27 -2.11 18.70
C THR A 213 15.97 -0.82 19.47
N ASP A 214 14.70 -0.41 19.56
CA ASP A 214 14.25 0.74 20.36
C ASP A 214 12.73 0.66 20.60
N TYR A 215 12.26 -0.45 21.18
CA TYR A 215 10.84 -0.65 21.37
C TYR A 215 10.20 0.43 22.25
N GLU A 216 10.83 0.78 23.37
CA GLU A 216 10.31 1.82 24.26
C GLU A 216 10.27 3.18 23.56
N GLY A 217 11.30 3.53 22.77
CA GLY A 217 11.30 4.74 21.95
C GLY A 217 10.17 4.76 20.92
N LEU A 218 9.87 3.63 20.27
CA LEU A 218 8.73 3.50 19.35
C LEU A 218 7.38 3.65 20.07
N ALA A 219 7.20 2.99 21.21
CA ALA A 219 5.98 3.10 22.01
C ALA A 219 5.77 4.54 22.50
N ARG A 220 6.84 5.20 22.98
CA ARG A 220 6.82 6.62 23.37
C ARG A 220 6.50 7.52 22.19
N LEU A 221 7.07 7.24 21.01
CA LEU A 221 6.79 8.00 19.78
C LEU A 221 5.29 7.93 19.46
N TYR A 222 4.71 6.73 19.36
CA TYR A 222 3.28 6.56 19.08
C TYR A 222 2.39 7.21 20.15
N ALA A 223 2.71 6.99 21.43
CA ALA A 223 1.96 7.59 22.53
C ALA A 223 1.97 9.12 22.44
N ARG A 224 3.11 9.72 22.08
CA ARG A 224 3.26 11.18 22.03
C ARG A 224 2.63 11.80 20.78
N SER A 225 2.75 11.16 19.62
CA SER A 225 2.27 11.70 18.35
C SER A 225 0.79 11.41 18.08
N GLU A 226 0.29 10.26 18.53
CA GLU A 226 -0.92 9.69 17.94
C GLU A 226 -1.99 9.25 18.96
N TYR A 227 -1.61 8.96 20.22
CA TYR A 227 -2.59 8.55 21.21
C TYR A 227 -3.49 9.72 21.64
N PHE A 228 -4.75 9.40 21.90
CA PHE A 228 -5.69 10.40 22.37
C PHE A 228 -5.27 10.91 23.77
N GLY A 229 -5.24 12.24 23.93
CA GLY A 229 -4.93 12.89 25.21
C GLY A 229 -3.46 13.24 25.44
N SER A 230 -2.54 12.83 24.56
CA SER A 230 -1.11 13.22 24.65
C SER A 230 -0.80 14.58 24.03
N ASN A 231 -1.70 15.10 23.19
CA ASN A 231 -1.47 16.36 22.49
C ASN A 231 -1.43 17.55 23.46
N GLY A 232 -0.35 18.32 23.41
CA GLY A 232 -0.13 19.51 24.24
C GLY A 232 0.40 19.23 25.65
N LEU A 233 0.73 17.97 25.99
CA LEU A 233 1.39 17.65 27.25
C LEU A 233 2.84 18.15 27.25
N ASP A 234 3.27 18.75 28.36
CA ASP A 234 4.69 18.94 28.64
C ASP A 234 5.38 17.61 29.00
N GLU A 235 6.70 17.62 29.17
CA GLU A 235 7.47 16.40 29.44
C GLU A 235 7.01 15.69 30.73
N SER A 236 6.75 16.44 31.80
CA SER A 236 6.35 15.86 33.08
C SER A 236 4.96 15.24 33.01
N GLN A 237 4.05 15.91 32.30
CA GLN A 237 2.70 15.42 32.07
C GLN A 237 2.70 14.20 31.14
N PHE A 238 3.57 14.19 30.12
CA PHE A 238 3.74 13.06 29.22
C PHE A 238 4.25 11.83 29.97
N GLU A 239 5.23 11.95 30.86
CA GLU A 239 5.70 10.80 31.65
C GLU A 239 4.59 10.20 32.53
N VAL A 240 3.76 11.04 33.15
CA VAL A 240 2.60 10.57 33.93
C VAL A 240 1.56 9.89 33.02
N PHE A 241 1.28 10.48 31.86
CA PHE A 241 0.39 9.90 30.86
C PHE A 241 0.91 8.55 30.37
N PHE A 242 2.17 8.47 29.96
CA PHE A 242 2.81 7.28 29.42
C PHE A 242 2.84 6.15 30.46
N ALA A 243 3.17 6.47 31.71
CA ALA A 243 3.13 5.52 32.83
C ALA A 243 1.71 5.03 33.18
N SER A 244 0.66 5.76 32.75
CA SER A 244 -0.74 5.33 32.93
C SER A 244 -1.23 4.38 31.84
N LEU A 245 -0.50 4.26 30.73
CA LEU A 245 -0.82 3.33 29.66
C LEU A 245 -0.55 1.89 30.11
N LEU A 246 -1.28 0.95 29.51
CA LEU A 246 -0.95 -0.47 29.67
C LEU A 246 0.40 -0.73 29.01
N HIS A 247 1.17 -1.66 29.58
CA HIS A 247 2.40 -2.10 28.94
C HIS A 247 2.03 -2.88 27.69
N ASP A 248 2.35 -2.31 26.53
CA ASP A 248 2.07 -2.90 25.22
C ASP A 248 2.87 -4.19 24.97
N VAL A 249 3.93 -4.43 25.77
CA VAL A 249 4.82 -5.59 25.67
C VAL A 249 5.15 -6.14 27.06
N ILE A 250 4.94 -7.44 27.24
CA ILE A 250 5.36 -8.19 28.43
C ILE A 250 6.47 -9.14 28.00
N LEU A 251 7.68 -8.61 27.84
CA LEU A 251 8.88 -9.41 27.65
C LEU A 251 9.54 -9.68 29.02
N PRO A 252 10.28 -10.79 29.18
CA PRO A 252 11.23 -10.94 30.29
C PRO A 252 12.15 -9.73 30.35
N ASP A 253 12.65 -9.41 31.55
CA ASP A 253 13.50 -8.24 31.74
C ASP A 253 14.62 -8.23 30.69
N VAL A 254 14.73 -7.12 29.95
CA VAL A 254 15.55 -7.03 28.72
C VAL A 254 17.03 -7.32 29.00
N HIS A 255 17.42 -7.18 30.27
CA HIS A 255 18.74 -7.47 30.81
C HIS A 255 19.07 -8.97 30.91
N ASP A 256 18.06 -9.84 30.89
CA ASP A 256 18.22 -11.29 30.97
C ASP A 256 18.30 -11.98 29.60
N LEU A 257 18.03 -11.22 28.52
CA LEU A 257 18.01 -11.74 27.15
C LEU A 257 19.25 -11.29 26.37
N THR A 258 19.83 -12.22 25.61
CA THR A 258 20.79 -11.85 24.57
C THR A 258 20.10 -11.06 23.45
N PRO A 259 20.84 -10.27 22.65
CA PRO A 259 20.24 -9.52 21.53
C PRO A 259 19.45 -10.40 20.54
N ASP A 260 19.89 -11.64 20.32
CA ASP A 260 19.19 -12.59 19.45
C ASP A 260 17.91 -13.13 20.08
N GLU A 261 17.92 -13.44 21.38
CA GLU A 261 16.72 -13.87 22.11
C GLU A 261 15.69 -12.74 22.18
N LEU A 262 16.13 -11.51 22.44
CA LEU A 262 15.27 -10.33 22.42
C LEU A 262 14.61 -10.16 21.05
N ARG A 263 15.40 -10.24 19.98
CA ARG A 263 14.88 -10.17 18.60
C ARG A 263 13.82 -11.23 18.33
N LEU A 264 14.08 -12.49 18.69
CA LEU A 264 13.13 -13.59 18.48
C LEU A 264 11.87 -13.44 19.33
N ALA A 265 12.01 -12.97 20.57
CA ALA A 265 10.88 -12.71 21.45
C ALA A 265 10.02 -11.54 20.94
N SER A 266 10.65 -10.44 20.49
CA SER A 266 9.95 -9.31 19.87
C SER A 266 9.25 -9.71 18.58
N ARG A 267 9.85 -10.59 17.77
CA ARG A 267 9.23 -11.14 16.54
C ARG A 267 7.96 -11.97 16.82
N ALA A 268 7.82 -12.55 18.01
CA ALA A 268 6.69 -13.42 18.37
C ALA A 268 5.43 -12.67 18.84
N LEU A 269 5.54 -11.35 19.03
CA LEU A 269 4.45 -10.45 19.45
C LEU A 269 3.68 -9.95 18.22
#